data_AF-A0A7W5KBS9-F1
#
_entry.id   AF-A0A7W5KBS9-F1
#
_cell.length_a   1.000
_cell.length_b   1.000
_cell.length_c   1.000
_cell.angle_alpha   90.00
_cell.angle_beta   90.00
_cell.angle_gamma   90.00
#
_symmetry.space_group_name_H-M   'P 1'
#
loop_
_entity.id
_entity.type
_entity.pdbx_description
1 polymer ?
#
loop_
_entity_poly.entity_id
_entity_poly.type
_entity_poly.pdbx_seq_one_letter_code
_entity_poly.pdbx_strand_id
1 'polypeptide(L)'
;MQEPTPDQPIAIDLARVASRLNDQVACPDLVKVIERTRRVASCVVDLEHAADALKVLADLDPQALPDSVVRPLRQSLLYSALSWYARATSTAAQRGERGSFAPRFDARLAEMHGKIRHLRNTAFAHVDFDAEGHDFSWHSACVALVMDGVRQGVFSIAASSDYDPEISDMLTELVPAAHEQMLELESKARGTAVRMLADVAGDGFEVTMEDDALDLAHHFGSDEGGAVYLRALLDQGS
;
A
#
# COMPACT_ATOMS: atom_id res chain seq x y z
N MET A 1 12.65 -5.57 40.50
CA MET A 1 11.93 -5.61 39.21
C MET A 1 11.74 -7.07 38.87
N GLN A 2 10.49 -7.55 38.86
CA GLN A 2 10.19 -8.88 38.33
C GLN A 2 10.38 -8.83 36.81
N GLU A 3 11.11 -9.79 36.25
CA GLU A 3 11.13 -9.98 34.81
C GLU A 3 9.72 -10.36 34.35
N PRO A 4 9.15 -9.67 33.35
CA PRO A 4 7.82 -9.99 32.83
C PRO A 4 7.83 -11.41 32.27
N THR A 5 6.91 -12.25 32.75
CA THR A 5 6.73 -13.61 32.22
C THR A 5 6.26 -13.56 30.75
N PRO A 6 6.70 -14.49 29.90
CA PRO A 6 6.37 -14.52 28.46
C PRO A 6 4.86 -14.52 28.14
N ASP A 7 4.02 -14.96 29.09
CA ASP A 7 2.60 -15.22 28.86
C ASP A 7 1.67 -14.01 29.10
N GLN A 8 2.18 -12.84 29.49
CA GLN A 8 1.33 -11.66 29.62
C GLN A 8 1.23 -10.92 28.28
N PRO A 9 0.01 -10.64 27.78
CA PRO A 9 -0.15 -9.80 26.60
C PRO A 9 0.50 -8.44 26.89
N ILE A 10 1.25 -7.92 25.91
CA ILE A 10 2.01 -6.66 26.04
C ILE A 10 1.47 -5.53 25.15
N ALA A 11 0.48 -5.81 24.31
CA ALA A 11 -0.13 -4.86 23.40
C ALA A 11 -1.63 -5.09 23.21
N ILE A 12 -2.34 -3.99 22.92
CA ILE A 12 -3.77 -3.95 22.67
C ILE A 12 -4.00 -3.80 21.16
N ASP A 13 -4.89 -4.60 20.60
CA ASP A 13 -5.41 -4.45 19.25
C ASP A 13 -6.46 -3.33 19.23
N LEU A 14 -6.01 -2.12 18.89
CA LEU A 14 -6.91 -0.98 18.75
C LEU A 14 -7.94 -1.17 17.63
N ALA A 15 -7.70 -1.99 16.62
CA ALA A 15 -8.71 -2.26 15.58
C ALA A 15 -9.89 -3.06 16.16
N ARG A 16 -9.60 -4.02 17.05
CA ARG A 16 -10.64 -4.72 17.82
C ARG A 16 -11.41 -3.77 18.74
N VAL A 17 -10.71 -2.89 19.45
CA VAL A 17 -11.32 -1.85 20.29
C VAL A 17 -12.24 -0.96 19.46
N ALA A 18 -11.79 -0.51 18.28
CA ALA A 18 -12.59 0.32 17.38
C ALA A 18 -13.85 -0.42 16.87
N SER A 19 -13.73 -1.71 16.53
CA SER A 19 -14.89 -2.52 16.13
C SER A 19 -15.92 -2.60 17.24
N ARG A 20 -15.49 -2.91 18.47
CA ARG A 20 -16.38 -3.00 19.64
C ARG A 20 -17.07 -1.66 19.94
N LEU A 21 -16.31 -0.57 19.93
CA LEU A 21 -16.84 0.79 20.12
C LEU A 21 -17.88 1.15 19.06
N ASN A 22 -17.62 0.77 17.81
CA ASN A 22 -18.53 1.03 16.70
C ASN A 22 -19.85 0.25 16.87
N ASP A 23 -19.80 -1.02 17.30
CA ASP A 23 -20.99 -1.84 17.55
C ASP A 23 -21.83 -1.30 18.71
N GLN A 24 -21.18 -0.70 19.72
CA GLN A 24 -21.84 -0.06 20.86
C GLN A 24 -22.28 1.40 20.58
N VAL A 25 -21.95 1.95 19.40
CA VAL A 25 -22.16 3.36 19.04
C VAL A 25 -21.51 4.30 20.07
N ALA A 26 -20.37 3.87 20.62
CA ALA A 26 -19.62 4.58 21.65
C ALA A 26 -18.38 5.27 21.05
N CYS A 27 -18.03 6.44 21.58
CA CYS A 27 -16.82 7.20 21.23
C CYS A 27 -16.53 7.26 19.71
N PRO A 28 -17.49 7.70 18.86
CA PRO A 28 -17.38 7.62 17.40
C PRO A 28 -16.16 8.35 16.84
N ASP A 29 -15.67 9.39 17.52
CA ASP A 29 -14.48 10.11 17.09
C ASP A 29 -13.19 9.34 17.38
N LEU A 30 -13.13 8.57 18.46
CA LEU A 30 -12.00 7.67 18.74
C LEU A 30 -11.93 6.55 17.70
N VAL A 31 -13.07 5.95 17.36
CA VAL A 31 -13.18 4.97 16.27
C VAL A 31 -12.64 5.54 14.96
N LYS A 32 -13.07 6.75 14.57
CA LYS A 32 -12.59 7.41 13.35
C LYS A 32 -11.07 7.62 13.37
N VAL A 33 -10.50 8.01 14.51
CA VAL A 33 -9.06 8.25 14.63
C VAL A 33 -8.27 6.95 14.58
N ILE A 34 -8.69 5.89 15.28
CA ILE A 34 -8.04 4.58 15.21
C ILE A 34 -8.07 4.05 13.76
N GLU A 35 -9.24 4.08 13.12
CA GLU A 35 -9.39 3.63 11.74
C GLU A 35 -8.57 4.49 10.77
N ARG A 36 -8.40 5.78 11.04
CA ARG A 36 -7.52 6.65 10.26
C ARG A 36 -6.06 6.24 10.44
N THR A 37 -5.59 6.03 11.68
CA THR A 37 -4.21 5.59 11.96
C THR A 37 -3.92 4.28 11.24
N ARG A 38 -4.80 3.29 11.36
CA ARG A 38 -4.68 1.99 10.66
C ARG A 38 -4.57 2.14 9.15
N ARG A 39 -5.42 2.97 8.55
CA ARG A 39 -5.41 3.21 7.10
C ARG A 39 -4.11 3.87 6.64
N VAL A 40 -3.65 4.90 7.35
CA VAL A 40 -2.39 5.59 7.01
C VAL A 40 -1.20 4.63 7.17
N ALA A 41 -1.13 3.85 8.25
CA ALA A 41 -0.09 2.84 8.44
C ALA A 41 -0.07 1.79 7.32
N SER A 42 -1.25 1.33 6.88
CA SER A 42 -1.34 0.44 5.71
C SER A 42 -0.80 1.08 4.43
N CYS A 43 -0.99 2.38 4.24
CA CYS A 43 -0.46 3.08 3.07
C CYS A 43 1.05 3.31 3.16
N VAL A 44 1.61 3.45 4.36
CA VAL A 44 3.08 3.47 4.59
C VAL A 44 3.69 2.15 4.10
N VAL A 45 3.15 1.02 4.56
CA VAL A 45 3.62 -0.32 4.16
C VAL A 45 3.52 -0.55 2.66
N ASP A 46 2.48 -0.05 2.01
CA ASP A 46 2.37 -0.09 0.55
C ASP A 46 3.51 0.66 -0.15
N LEU A 47 3.87 1.84 0.36
CA LEU A 47 4.97 2.63 -0.20
C LEU A 47 6.33 1.97 0.07
N GLU A 48 6.50 1.30 1.21
CA GLU A 48 7.69 0.48 1.49
C GLU A 48 7.81 -0.69 0.52
N HIS A 49 6.75 -1.46 0.30
CA HIS A 49 6.74 -2.55 -0.68
C HIS A 49 7.00 -2.03 -2.11
N ALA A 50 6.47 -0.86 -2.47
CA ALA A 50 6.75 -0.24 -3.75
C ALA A 50 8.24 0.11 -3.89
N ALA A 51 8.84 0.70 -2.85
CA ALA A 51 10.26 1.04 -2.82
C ALA A 51 11.15 -0.22 -2.93
N ASP A 52 10.82 -1.28 -2.18
CA ASP A 52 11.56 -2.54 -2.22
C ASP A 52 11.50 -3.20 -3.59
N ALA A 53 10.33 -3.19 -4.24
CA ALA A 53 10.21 -3.73 -5.59
C ALA A 53 11.02 -2.94 -6.63
N LEU A 54 11.06 -1.60 -6.52
CA LEU A 54 11.90 -0.76 -7.37
C LEU A 54 13.39 -0.99 -7.10
N LYS A 55 13.77 -1.19 -5.84
CA LYS A 55 15.15 -1.53 -5.46
C LYS A 55 15.57 -2.87 -6.06
N VAL A 56 14.77 -3.92 -5.88
CA VAL A 56 15.03 -5.24 -6.48
C VAL A 56 15.09 -5.15 -8.01
N LEU A 57 14.23 -4.32 -8.61
CA LEU A 57 14.21 -4.08 -10.05
C LEU A 57 15.51 -3.41 -10.53
N ALA A 58 16.02 -2.43 -9.80
CA ALA A 58 17.28 -1.74 -10.09
C ALA A 58 18.49 -2.66 -9.90
N ASP A 59 18.46 -3.53 -8.89
CA ASP A 59 19.53 -4.48 -8.57
C ASP A 59 19.52 -5.72 -9.50
N LEU A 60 18.50 -5.89 -10.34
CA LEU A 60 18.37 -7.05 -11.22
C LEU A 60 19.34 -6.97 -12.41
N ASP A 61 20.46 -7.70 -12.30
CA ASP A 61 21.43 -7.88 -13.36
C ASP A 61 20.83 -8.66 -14.56
N PRO A 62 20.68 -8.02 -15.74
CA PRO A 62 20.14 -8.70 -16.92
C PRO A 62 21.06 -9.81 -17.45
N GLN A 63 22.33 -9.85 -17.07
CA GLN A 63 23.26 -10.90 -17.51
C GLN A 63 23.21 -12.15 -16.62
N ALA A 64 22.61 -12.06 -15.44
CA ALA A 64 22.54 -13.16 -14.47
C ALA A 64 21.50 -14.23 -14.83
N LEU A 65 20.53 -13.90 -15.69
CA LEU A 65 19.40 -14.76 -16.03
C LEU A 65 19.08 -14.67 -17.54
N PRO A 66 18.49 -15.70 -18.16
CA PRO A 66 18.04 -15.63 -19.55
C PRO A 66 16.96 -14.56 -19.75
N ASP A 67 16.93 -13.91 -20.92
CA ASP A 67 15.92 -12.89 -21.27
C ASP A 67 14.47 -13.35 -21.07
N SER A 68 14.19 -14.63 -21.33
CA SER A 68 12.87 -15.25 -21.13
C SER A 68 12.41 -15.25 -19.66
N VAL A 69 13.31 -15.03 -18.72
CA VAL A 69 13.05 -14.94 -17.27
C VAL A 69 13.15 -13.49 -16.79
N VAL A 70 14.20 -12.77 -17.21
CA VAL A 70 14.45 -11.37 -16.79
C VAL A 70 13.28 -10.48 -17.17
N ARG A 71 12.77 -10.60 -18.39
CA ARG A 71 11.72 -9.72 -18.90
C ARG A 71 10.40 -9.85 -18.11
N PRO A 72 9.82 -11.06 -17.91
CA PRO A 72 8.65 -11.22 -17.05
C PRO A 72 8.87 -10.78 -15.60
N LEU A 73 10.09 -10.98 -15.06
CA LEU A 73 10.42 -10.58 -13.70
C LEU A 73 10.42 -9.05 -13.55
N ARG A 74 11.08 -8.34 -14.48
CA ARG A 74 11.09 -6.86 -14.51
C ARG A 74 9.69 -6.28 -14.59
N GLN A 75 8.88 -6.85 -15.50
CA GLN A 75 7.50 -6.44 -15.67
C GLN A 75 6.68 -6.67 -14.39
N SER A 76 6.82 -7.83 -13.74
CA SER A 76 6.11 -8.16 -12.51
C SER A 76 6.49 -7.25 -11.35
N LEU A 77 7.78 -6.93 -11.20
CA LEU A 77 8.28 -6.01 -10.17
C LEU A 77 7.75 -4.59 -10.40
N LEU A 78 7.84 -4.08 -11.64
CA LEU A 78 7.32 -2.75 -11.99
C LEU A 78 5.81 -2.66 -11.77
N TYR A 79 5.06 -3.68 -12.19
CA TYR A 79 3.61 -3.77 -12.01
C TYR A 79 3.22 -3.77 -10.52
N SER A 80 3.99 -4.50 -9.70
CA SER A 80 3.75 -4.56 -8.26
C SER A 80 4.03 -3.21 -7.61
N ALA A 81 5.17 -2.58 -7.93
CA ALA A 81 5.52 -1.24 -7.44
C ALA A 81 4.44 -0.20 -7.79
N LEU A 82 4.00 -0.20 -9.05
CA LEU A 82 2.94 0.65 -9.55
C LEU A 82 1.61 0.40 -8.83
N SER A 83 1.25 -0.86 -8.59
CA SER A 83 0.02 -1.25 -7.89
C SER A 83 0.01 -0.77 -6.44
N TRP A 84 1.09 -1.01 -5.70
CA TRP A 84 1.21 -0.57 -4.31
C TRP A 84 1.23 0.95 -4.20
N TYR A 85 2.00 1.63 -5.04
CA TYR A 85 2.01 3.10 -5.09
C TYR A 85 0.61 3.66 -5.39
N ALA A 86 -0.07 3.12 -6.40
CA ALA A 86 -1.41 3.59 -6.76
C ALA A 86 -2.44 3.31 -5.65
N ARG A 87 -2.31 2.21 -4.91
CA ARG A 87 -3.17 1.89 -3.76
C ARG A 87 -2.94 2.88 -2.62
N ALA A 88 -1.69 3.16 -2.28
CA ALA A 88 -1.31 4.10 -1.22
C ALA A 88 -1.74 5.55 -1.52
N THR A 89 -1.78 5.92 -2.81
CA THR A 89 -2.03 7.29 -3.26
C THR A 89 -3.39 7.49 -3.94
N SER A 90 -4.27 6.47 -3.92
CA SER A 90 -5.53 6.51 -4.66
C SER A 90 -6.43 7.66 -4.20
N THR A 91 -6.62 8.63 -5.09
CA THR A 91 -7.35 9.89 -4.91
C THR A 91 -8.87 9.79 -5.10
N ALA A 92 -9.41 8.57 -5.22
CA ALA A 92 -10.80 8.35 -5.62
C ALA A 92 -11.79 8.19 -4.46
N ALA A 93 -11.35 8.25 -3.20
CA ALA A 93 -12.32 8.20 -2.12
C ALA A 93 -13.10 9.53 -2.09
N GLN A 94 -14.40 9.46 -2.29
CA GLN A 94 -15.27 10.60 -2.06
C GLN A 94 -15.09 11.12 -0.62
N ARG A 95 -15.44 12.38 -0.36
CA ARG A 95 -15.42 12.94 1.00
C ARG A 95 -16.33 12.09 1.91
N GLY A 96 -15.73 11.22 2.74
CA GLY A 96 -16.45 10.27 3.59
C GLY A 96 -16.30 8.80 3.18
N GLU A 97 -15.87 8.53 1.94
CA GLU A 97 -15.38 7.21 1.55
C GLU A 97 -13.90 7.09 1.95
N ARG A 98 -13.53 5.87 2.30
CA ARG A 98 -12.21 5.39 2.78
C ARG A 98 -11.01 6.32 2.54
N GLY A 99 -10.66 7.13 3.54
CA GLY A 99 -9.27 7.50 3.91
C GLY A 99 -8.24 7.77 2.82
N SER A 100 -8.62 8.27 1.64
CA SER A 100 -7.68 8.55 0.57
C SER A 100 -6.65 9.57 1.04
N PHE A 101 -5.39 9.18 1.06
CA PHE A 101 -4.31 10.13 1.11
C PHE A 101 -4.04 10.65 -0.30
N ALA A 102 -4.13 11.96 -0.45
CA ALA A 102 -3.67 12.65 -1.64
C ALA A 102 -2.33 13.32 -1.31
N PRO A 103 -1.21 12.85 -1.86
CA PRO A 103 0.07 13.52 -1.71
C PRO A 103 -0.04 14.97 -2.18
N ARG A 104 0.63 15.88 -1.46
CA ARG A 104 0.77 17.29 -1.83
C ARG A 104 2.09 17.47 -2.55
N PHE A 105 2.08 17.20 -3.83
CA PHE A 105 3.26 17.32 -4.68
C PHE A 105 3.45 18.75 -5.21
N ASP A 106 4.70 19.09 -5.53
CA ASP A 106 4.99 20.24 -6.37
C ASP A 106 4.49 20.00 -7.81
N ALA A 107 4.59 21.01 -8.68
CA ALA A 107 4.05 20.92 -10.04
C ALA A 107 4.64 19.74 -10.85
N ARG A 108 5.92 19.44 -10.67
CA ARG A 108 6.63 18.41 -11.42
C ARG A 108 6.20 17.01 -10.96
N LEU A 109 6.23 16.77 -9.65
CA LEU A 109 5.79 15.50 -9.07
C LEU A 109 4.28 15.28 -9.26
N ALA A 110 3.48 16.36 -9.27
CA ALA A 110 2.05 16.27 -9.56
C ALA A 110 1.78 15.83 -11.01
N GLU A 111 2.58 16.30 -11.97
CA GLU A 111 2.50 15.86 -13.36
C GLU A 111 2.86 14.37 -13.49
N MET A 112 3.98 13.95 -12.89
CA MET A 112 4.40 12.54 -12.86
C MET A 112 3.32 11.66 -12.20
N HIS A 113 2.76 12.08 -11.06
CA HIS A 113 1.66 11.38 -10.40
C HIS A 113 0.42 11.29 -11.31
N GLY A 114 0.12 12.35 -12.07
CA GLY A 114 -0.94 12.37 -13.06
C GLY A 114 -0.76 11.30 -14.14
N LYS A 115 0.45 11.17 -14.69
CA LYS A 115 0.82 10.12 -15.66
C LYS A 115 0.63 8.72 -15.07
N ILE A 116 1.14 8.48 -13.86
CA ILE A 116 1.01 7.20 -13.15
C ILE A 116 -0.46 6.84 -12.87
N ARG A 117 -1.27 7.82 -12.43
CA ARG A 117 -2.70 7.62 -12.21
C ARG A 117 -3.44 7.29 -13.51
N HIS A 118 -3.12 7.99 -14.60
CA HIS A 118 -3.70 7.70 -15.90
C HIS A 118 -3.34 6.28 -16.35
N LEU A 119 -2.07 5.91 -16.27
CA LEU A 119 -1.59 4.57 -16.57
C LEU A 119 -2.31 3.50 -15.75
N ARG A 120 -2.52 3.72 -14.46
CA ARG A 120 -3.32 2.80 -13.63
C ARG A 120 -4.72 2.57 -14.19
N ASN A 121 -5.40 3.64 -14.59
CA ASN A 121 -6.79 3.57 -15.06
C ASN A 121 -6.90 2.86 -16.42
N THR A 122 -5.96 3.12 -17.33
CA THR A 122 -5.97 2.54 -18.67
C THR A 122 -5.43 1.10 -18.66
N ALA A 123 -4.29 0.85 -18.01
CA ALA A 123 -3.60 -0.44 -18.06
C ALA A 123 -4.17 -1.51 -17.10
N PHE A 124 -4.54 -1.13 -15.87
CA PHE A 124 -4.92 -2.11 -14.82
C PHE A 124 -6.42 -2.28 -14.71
N ALA A 125 -7.17 -1.18 -14.84
CA ALA A 125 -8.60 -1.20 -14.68
C ALA A 125 -9.34 -1.49 -16.01
N HIS A 126 -8.60 -1.61 -17.13
CA HIS A 126 -9.14 -1.86 -18.48
C HIS A 126 -10.30 -0.92 -18.85
N VAL A 127 -10.29 0.30 -18.32
CA VAL A 127 -11.43 1.21 -18.45
C VAL A 127 -11.49 1.82 -19.85
N ASP A 128 -10.34 1.95 -20.53
CA ASP A 128 -10.22 2.61 -21.82
C ASP A 128 -9.30 1.82 -22.78
N PHE A 129 -9.84 0.79 -23.45
CA PHE A 129 -9.11 0.07 -24.51
C PHE A 129 -8.95 0.90 -25.81
N ASP A 130 -9.86 1.84 -26.06
CA ASP A 130 -10.00 2.56 -27.33
C ASP A 130 -9.62 4.06 -27.25
N ALA A 131 -8.94 4.49 -26.18
CA ALA A 131 -8.55 5.89 -26.06
C ALA A 131 -7.42 6.22 -27.05
N GLU A 132 -7.81 6.75 -28.22
CA GLU A 132 -6.91 7.28 -29.25
C GLU A 132 -6.01 8.38 -28.67
N GLY A 133 -4.69 8.29 -28.90
CA GLY A 133 -3.74 9.38 -28.64
C GLY A 133 -2.93 9.29 -27.35
N HIS A 134 -2.70 8.10 -26.79
CA HIS A 134 -1.86 7.94 -25.61
C HIS A 134 -0.52 7.26 -25.93
N ASP A 135 0.57 7.87 -25.47
CA ASP A 135 1.96 7.44 -25.70
C ASP A 135 2.33 6.11 -24.99
N PHE A 136 1.41 5.50 -24.23
CA PHE A 136 1.69 4.34 -23.36
C PHE A 136 0.69 3.19 -23.56
N SER A 137 0.82 2.41 -24.64
CA SER A 137 0.02 1.18 -24.82
C SER A 137 0.58 0.05 -23.95
N TRP A 138 0.11 -0.09 -22.70
CA TRP A 138 0.60 -1.13 -21.78
C TRP A 138 0.26 -2.55 -22.26
N HIS A 139 -0.89 -2.66 -22.94
CA HIS A 139 -1.32 -3.85 -23.65
C HIS A 139 -1.64 -3.48 -25.09
N SER A 140 -1.24 -4.33 -26.02
CA SER A 140 -1.68 -4.33 -27.40
C SER A 140 -2.48 -5.62 -27.62
N ALA A 141 -3.71 -5.48 -28.09
CA ALA A 141 -4.52 -6.62 -28.48
C ALA A 141 -5.13 -6.32 -29.84
N CYS A 142 -5.13 -7.31 -30.72
CA CYS A 142 -5.80 -7.23 -32.00
C CYS A 142 -6.45 -8.57 -32.35
N VAL A 143 -7.48 -8.50 -33.19
CA VAL A 143 -8.08 -9.67 -33.80
C VAL A 143 -7.70 -9.65 -35.27
N ALA A 144 -6.94 -10.66 -35.70
CA ALA A 144 -6.42 -10.77 -37.05
C ALA A 144 -7.13 -11.88 -37.82
N LEU A 145 -7.57 -11.58 -39.04
CA LEU A 145 -7.90 -12.59 -40.03
C LEU A 145 -6.60 -13.03 -40.71
N VAL A 146 -6.22 -14.29 -40.53
CA VAL A 146 -5.03 -14.88 -41.15
C VAL A 146 -5.46 -15.81 -42.28
N MET A 147 -4.90 -15.59 -43.47
CA MET A 147 -5.22 -16.36 -44.67
C MET A 147 -3.94 -16.69 -45.44
N ASP A 148 -3.81 -17.93 -45.92
CA ASP A 148 -2.67 -18.39 -46.76
C ASP A 148 -3.09 -18.72 -48.20
N GLY A 149 -4.26 -18.25 -48.62
CA GLY A 149 -4.86 -18.50 -49.93
C GLY A 149 -5.65 -19.82 -50.02
N VAL A 150 -5.51 -20.73 -49.05
CA VAL A 150 -6.27 -22.00 -49.01
C VAL A 150 -7.09 -22.12 -47.72
N ARG A 151 -6.59 -21.61 -46.61
CA ARG A 151 -7.22 -21.65 -45.29
C ARG A 151 -7.44 -20.23 -44.78
N GLN A 152 -8.47 -20.07 -43.96
CA GLN A 152 -8.73 -18.83 -43.23
C GLN A 152 -9.02 -19.14 -41.77
N GLY A 153 -8.52 -18.29 -40.88
CA GLY A 153 -8.79 -18.36 -39.45
C GLY A 153 -8.75 -16.97 -38.81
N VAL A 154 -9.61 -16.76 -37.82
CA VAL A 154 -9.59 -15.55 -36.98
C VAL A 154 -8.81 -15.88 -35.72
N PHE A 155 -7.83 -15.05 -35.41
CA PHE A 155 -6.96 -15.21 -34.26
C PHE A 155 -7.00 -13.95 -33.40
N SER A 156 -7.14 -14.14 -32.09
CA SER A 156 -6.91 -13.08 -31.11
C SER A 156 -5.43 -13.09 -30.74
N ILE A 157 -4.76 -11.97 -30.94
CA ILE A 157 -3.35 -11.77 -30.64
C ILE A 157 -3.27 -10.70 -29.56
N ALA A 158 -2.58 -10.98 -28.47
CA ALA A 158 -2.32 -10.01 -27.42
C ALA A 158 -0.84 -10.02 -27.05
N ALA A 159 -0.28 -8.85 -26.78
CA ALA A 159 1.06 -8.65 -26.26
C ALA A 159 1.03 -7.50 -25.25
N SER A 160 1.74 -7.63 -24.13
CA SER A 160 1.99 -6.50 -23.24
C SER A 160 3.23 -5.75 -23.71
N SER A 161 3.24 -4.42 -23.57
CA SER A 161 4.51 -3.69 -23.57
C SER A 161 5.30 -4.16 -22.35
N ASP A 162 6.61 -4.28 -22.51
CA ASP A 162 7.48 -5.01 -21.59
C ASP A 162 7.67 -4.32 -20.24
N TYR A 163 8.72 -3.53 -20.18
CA TYR A 163 9.18 -2.77 -19.05
C TYR A 163 9.38 -1.37 -19.58
N ASP A 164 8.79 -0.39 -18.91
CA ASP A 164 8.94 1.01 -19.25
C ASP A 164 9.88 1.68 -18.25
N PRO A 165 11.12 2.04 -18.67
CA PRO A 165 12.07 2.71 -17.79
C PRO A 165 11.56 4.08 -17.34
N GLU A 166 10.78 4.82 -18.14
CA GLU A 166 10.25 6.12 -17.73
C GLU A 166 9.29 5.97 -16.55
N ILE A 167 8.45 4.93 -16.55
CA ILE A 167 7.56 4.63 -15.43
C ILE A 167 8.37 4.25 -14.18
N SER A 168 9.43 3.45 -14.34
CA SER A 168 10.31 3.07 -13.24
C SER A 168 11.02 4.29 -12.64
N ASP A 169 11.52 5.19 -13.47
CA ASP A 169 12.19 6.42 -13.05
C ASP A 169 11.21 7.34 -12.30
N MET A 170 10.01 7.55 -12.85
CA MET A 170 8.97 8.33 -12.18
C MET A 170 8.59 7.74 -10.81
N LEU A 171 8.43 6.42 -10.70
CA LEU A 171 8.11 5.77 -9.43
C LEU A 171 9.27 5.88 -8.42
N THR A 172 10.52 5.79 -8.88
CA THR A 172 11.72 5.98 -8.04
C THR A 172 11.73 7.36 -7.39
N GLU A 173 11.19 8.39 -8.04
CA GLU A 173 11.06 9.73 -7.48
C GLU A 173 9.78 9.91 -6.64
N LEU A 174 8.66 9.38 -7.10
CA LEU A 174 7.35 9.58 -6.47
C LEU A 174 7.17 8.81 -5.17
N VAL A 175 7.70 7.58 -5.10
CA VAL A 175 7.52 6.70 -3.93
C VAL A 175 8.15 7.32 -2.68
N PRO A 176 9.43 7.76 -2.68
CA PRO A 176 10.03 8.40 -1.50
C PRO A 176 9.30 9.67 -1.08
N ALA A 177 8.91 10.52 -2.04
CA ALA A 177 8.20 11.76 -1.76
C ALA A 177 6.81 11.52 -1.14
N ALA A 178 6.07 10.50 -1.63
CA ALA A 178 4.81 10.09 -1.02
C ALA A 178 5.02 9.49 0.38
N HIS A 179 6.09 8.70 0.55
CA HIS A 179 6.39 7.98 1.78
C HIS A 179 6.69 8.96 2.93
N GLU A 180 7.52 9.97 2.69
CA GLU A 180 7.82 11.01 3.68
C GLU A 180 6.54 11.70 4.19
N GLN A 181 5.67 12.13 3.27
CA GLN A 181 4.41 12.76 3.64
C GLN A 181 3.47 11.80 4.39
N MET A 182 3.48 10.51 4.03
CA MET A 182 2.66 9.49 4.70
C MET A 182 3.13 9.23 6.13
N LEU A 183 4.44 9.16 6.37
CA LEU A 183 5.03 9.01 7.69
C LEU A 183 4.68 10.20 8.60
N GLU A 184 4.71 11.42 8.07
CA GLU A 184 4.28 12.61 8.83
C GLU A 184 2.80 12.51 9.25
N LEU A 185 1.94 12.03 8.34
CA LEU A 185 0.52 11.83 8.64
C LEU A 185 0.28 10.70 9.63
N GLU A 186 1.04 9.60 9.52
CA GLU A 186 0.97 8.46 10.44
C GLU A 186 1.30 8.93 11.85
N SER A 187 2.41 9.65 12.00
CA SER A 187 2.86 10.21 13.28
C SER A 187 1.80 11.12 13.91
N LYS A 188 1.19 12.02 13.12
CA LYS A 188 0.10 12.90 13.58
C LYS A 188 -1.16 12.12 13.97
N ALA A 189 -1.53 11.09 13.20
CA ALA A 189 -2.68 10.25 13.49
C ALA A 189 -2.47 9.45 14.77
N ARG A 190 -1.30 8.83 14.93
CA ARG A 190 -0.88 8.11 16.14
C ARG A 190 -0.91 9.02 17.37
N GLY A 191 -0.30 10.20 17.31
CA GLY A 191 -0.31 11.16 18.42
C GLY A 191 -1.73 11.63 18.79
N THR A 192 -2.62 11.75 17.82
CA THR A 192 -4.04 12.05 18.09
C THR A 192 -4.74 10.88 18.76
N ALA A 193 -4.52 9.65 18.32
CA ALA A 193 -5.10 8.46 18.92
C ALA A 193 -4.68 8.29 20.38
N VAL A 194 -3.39 8.49 20.69
CA VAL A 194 -2.85 8.41 22.05
C VAL A 194 -3.55 9.41 22.99
N ARG A 195 -3.70 10.67 22.57
CA ARG A 195 -4.40 11.68 23.38
C ARG A 195 -5.86 11.30 23.64
N MET A 196 -6.57 10.89 22.59
CA MET A 196 -7.98 10.51 22.73
C MET A 196 -8.19 9.27 23.59
N LEU A 197 -7.28 8.29 23.53
CA LEU A 197 -7.30 7.13 24.42
C LEU A 197 -7.12 7.55 25.88
N ALA A 198 -6.22 8.50 26.17
CA ALA A 198 -6.02 9.03 27.51
C ALA A 198 -7.26 9.78 28.03
N ASP A 199 -7.91 10.58 27.18
CA ASP A 199 -9.12 11.33 27.55
C ASP A 199 -10.28 10.36 27.86
N VAL A 200 -10.52 9.37 27.00
CA VAL A 200 -11.64 8.43 27.12
C VAL A 200 -11.45 7.44 28.28
N ALA A 201 -10.21 7.08 28.64
CA ALA A 201 -9.93 6.30 29.85
C ALA A 201 -10.34 7.03 31.14
N GLY A 202 -10.31 8.36 31.14
CA GLY A 202 -10.79 9.19 32.26
C GLY A 202 -12.31 9.16 32.45
N ASP A 203 -13.06 8.84 31.40
CA ASP A 203 -14.53 8.85 31.38
C ASP A 203 -15.17 7.49 31.69
N GLY A 204 -14.37 6.50 32.13
CA GLY A 204 -14.86 5.18 32.57
C GLY A 204 -15.00 4.13 31.46
N PHE A 205 -14.42 4.37 30.27
CA PHE A 205 -14.24 3.34 29.26
C PHE A 205 -13.01 2.49 29.58
N GLU A 206 -13.21 1.18 29.76
CA GLU A 206 -12.12 0.25 30.01
C GLU A 206 -11.66 -0.44 28.71
N VAL A 207 -10.37 -0.31 28.41
CA VAL A 207 -9.66 -1.16 27.46
C VAL A 207 -8.84 -2.14 28.29
N THR A 208 -9.09 -3.43 28.12
CA THR A 208 -8.46 -4.48 28.93
C THR A 208 -7.52 -5.31 28.09
N MET A 209 -6.41 -5.72 28.70
CA MET A 209 -5.47 -6.64 28.06
C MET A 209 -6.08 -8.04 27.85
N GLU A 210 -7.09 -8.44 28.63
CA GLU A 210 -7.75 -9.74 28.47
C GLU A 210 -8.63 -9.79 27.21
N ASP A 211 -9.43 -8.75 26.96
CA ASP A 211 -10.40 -8.76 25.85
C ASP A 211 -9.79 -8.27 24.53
N ASP A 212 -8.84 -7.35 24.63
CA ASP A 212 -8.31 -6.61 23.50
C ASP A 212 -6.83 -6.93 23.20
N ALA A 213 -6.27 -8.01 23.73
CA ALA A 213 -4.91 -8.43 23.41
C ALA A 213 -4.66 -8.55 21.90
N LEU A 214 -3.54 -7.99 21.45
CA LEU A 214 -3.01 -8.23 20.11
C LEU A 214 -2.47 -9.66 20.00
N ASP A 215 -2.89 -10.38 18.96
CA ASP A 215 -2.37 -11.71 18.64
C ASP A 215 -0.97 -11.59 18.00
N LEU A 216 0.07 -11.71 18.83
CA LEU A 216 1.45 -11.51 18.40
C LEU A 216 1.92 -12.60 17.43
N ALA A 217 1.59 -13.86 17.68
CA ALA A 217 1.88 -14.96 16.77
C ALA A 217 1.27 -14.73 15.38
N HIS A 218 0.03 -14.24 15.29
CA HIS A 218 -0.61 -13.94 14.01
C HIS A 218 0.12 -12.84 13.23
N HIS A 219 0.55 -11.76 13.90
CA HIS A 219 1.12 -10.59 13.24
C HIS A 219 2.64 -10.65 13.02
N PHE A 220 3.37 -11.33 13.91
CA PHE A 220 4.84 -11.35 13.92
C PHE A 220 5.41 -12.76 13.70
N GLY A 221 4.57 -13.78 13.53
CA GLY A 221 4.96 -15.17 13.35
C GLY A 221 5.34 -15.90 14.65
N SER A 222 5.57 -15.17 15.74
CA SER A 222 5.73 -15.72 17.09
C SER A 222 5.46 -14.67 18.17
N ASP A 223 5.03 -15.12 19.36
CA ASP A 223 4.78 -14.23 20.50
C ASP A 223 6.06 -13.58 21.01
N GLU A 224 7.15 -14.35 21.11
CA GLU A 224 8.46 -13.84 21.53
C GLU A 224 9.01 -12.80 20.55
N GLY A 225 8.94 -13.07 19.24
CA GLY A 225 9.41 -12.15 18.21
C GLY A 225 8.61 -10.85 18.20
N GLY A 226 7.29 -10.95 18.30
CA GLY A 226 6.41 -9.78 18.44
C GLY A 226 6.70 -8.99 19.71
N ALA A 227 6.94 -9.67 20.84
CA ALA A 227 7.23 -9.01 22.10
C ALA A 227 8.55 -8.24 22.08
N VAL A 228 9.60 -8.82 21.51
CA VAL A 228 10.90 -8.16 21.31
C VAL A 228 10.74 -6.94 20.40
N TYR A 229 10.04 -7.10 19.28
CA TYR A 229 9.83 -6.02 18.31
C TYR A 229 9.08 -4.83 18.93
N LEU A 230 7.95 -5.08 19.61
CA LEU A 230 7.14 -4.03 20.21
C LEU A 230 7.86 -3.30 21.35
N ARG A 231 8.67 -3.99 22.15
CA ARG A 231 9.51 -3.34 23.17
C ARG A 231 10.57 -2.45 22.55
N ALA A 232 11.23 -2.90 21.47
CA ALA A 232 12.18 -2.07 20.74
C ALA A 232 11.52 -0.80 20.17
N LEU A 233 10.25 -0.87 19.75
CA LEU A 233 9.50 0.32 19.33
C LEU A 233 9.23 1.30 20.48
N LEU A 234 8.95 0.82 21.69
CA LEU A 234 8.79 1.68 22.87
C LEU A 234 10.08 2.44 23.21
N ASP A 235 11.22 1.77 23.08
CA ASP A 235 12.55 2.35 23.33
C ASP A 235 12.93 3.40 22.27
N GLN A 236 12.37 3.33 21.07
CA GLN A 236 12.58 4.32 19.99
C GLN A 236 11.61 5.51 20.07
N GLY A 237 10.48 5.35 20.76
CA GLY A 237 9.40 6.33 20.89
C GLY A 237 9.44 7.17 22.16
N SER A 238 10.48 7.03 23.00
CA SER A 238 10.69 7.78 24.24
C SER A 238 11.76 8.87 24.13
#